data_AF-A0AAD8U8J8-F1
#
_entry.id   AF-A0AAD8U8J8-F1
#
_cell.length_a   1.000
_cell.length_b   1.000
_cell.length_c   1.000
_cell.angle_alpha   90.00
_cell.angle_beta   90.00
_cell.angle_gamma   90.00
#
_symmetry.space_group_name_H-M   'P 1'
#
loop_
_entity.id
_entity.type
_entity.pdbx_description
1 polymer ?
#
loop_
_entity_poly.entity_id
_entity_poly.type
_entity_poly.pdbx_seq_one_letter_code
_entity_poly.pdbx_strand_id
1 'polypeptide(L)'
;FDGALSYDSAGDLTREHAPYERIWIGDPGPEMDRLWDHVEAASRVLLQWAEADLVRDRITLRNSYSVTGLDVFHQVHCIVCSVYEIESSTDTNNGNLAEHCLDYVRQAVLCNADITLVTHKWLESAQMFGPNFCTQHTSRSSRH
;
A
#
# COMPACT_ATOMS: atom_id res chain seq x y z
N PHE A 1 -11.39 -8.06 11.94
CA PHE A 1 -10.47 -8.61 10.93
C PHE A 1 -9.80 -9.82 11.55
N ASP A 2 -9.82 -10.97 10.88
CA ASP A 2 -9.43 -12.29 11.40
C ASP A 2 -8.18 -12.87 10.74
N GLY A 3 -7.48 -12.11 9.89
CA GLY A 3 -6.22 -12.55 9.29
C GLY A 3 -6.38 -13.39 8.03
N ALA A 4 -7.51 -14.07 7.87
CA ALA A 4 -7.77 -15.05 6.81
C ALA A 4 -6.66 -16.12 6.68
N LEU A 5 -5.95 -16.45 7.76
CA LEU A 5 -4.91 -17.48 7.81
C LEU A 5 -5.38 -18.69 8.63
N SER A 6 -5.21 -19.90 8.09
CA SER A 6 -5.61 -21.15 8.71
C SER A 6 -4.58 -22.25 8.43
N TYR A 7 -4.65 -23.38 9.15
CA TYR A 7 -3.81 -24.54 8.89
C TYR A 7 -4.62 -25.66 8.26
N ASP A 8 -4.09 -26.27 7.21
CA ASP A 8 -4.73 -27.46 6.63
C ASP A 8 -4.42 -28.74 7.44
N SER A 9 -4.95 -29.88 7.00
CA SER A 9 -4.73 -31.17 7.66
C SER A 9 -3.27 -31.67 7.62
N ALA A 10 -2.43 -31.12 6.75
CA ALA A 10 -1.00 -31.41 6.69
C ALA A 10 -0.17 -30.50 7.62
N GLY A 11 -0.79 -29.44 8.15
CA GLY A 11 -0.13 -28.43 8.99
C GLY A 11 0.49 -27.29 8.17
N ASP A 12 0.16 -27.19 6.88
CA ASP A 12 0.60 -26.10 6.04
C ASP A 12 -0.29 -24.87 6.27
N LEU A 13 0.32 -23.69 6.28
CA LEU A 13 -0.43 -22.45 6.44
C LEU A 13 -1.10 -22.08 5.11
N THR A 14 -2.41 -21.95 5.17
CA THR A 14 -3.30 -21.66 4.05
C THR A 14 -4.06 -20.37 4.28
N ARG A 15 -4.57 -19.79 3.19
CA ARG A 15 -5.46 -18.64 3.27
C ARG A 15 -6.91 -19.10 3.15
N GLU A 16 -7.74 -18.67 4.08
CA GLU A 16 -9.17 -18.94 4.08
C GLU A 16 -9.90 -17.68 3.61
N HIS A 17 -10.26 -17.62 2.33
CA HIS A 17 -11.00 -16.49 1.76
C HIS A 17 -12.50 -16.76 1.79
N ALA A 18 -13.28 -15.76 2.20
CA ALA A 18 -14.73 -15.87 2.02
C ALA A 18 -15.07 -15.90 0.51
N PRO A 19 -16.16 -16.57 0.07
CA PRO A 19 -16.49 -16.72 -1.35
C PRO A 19 -16.70 -15.41 -2.13
N TYR A 20 -16.85 -14.29 -1.42
CA TYR A 20 -17.07 -12.96 -1.95
C TYR A 20 -15.88 -12.01 -1.74
N GLU A 21 -14.80 -12.51 -1.13
CA GLU A 21 -13.61 -11.73 -0.85
C GLU A 21 -12.70 -11.65 -2.08
N ARG A 22 -12.14 -10.47 -2.31
CA ARG A 22 -11.22 -10.24 -3.43
C ARG A 22 -9.84 -10.78 -3.06
N ILE A 23 -9.21 -11.47 -4.00
CA ILE A 23 -7.85 -11.97 -3.83
C ILE A 23 -6.88 -10.85 -4.18
N TRP A 24 -6.08 -10.42 -3.20
CA TRP A 24 -5.13 -9.33 -3.35
C TRP A 24 -3.70 -9.81 -3.63
N ILE A 25 -3.31 -10.99 -3.15
CA ILE A 25 -1.94 -11.50 -3.26
C ILE A 25 -1.98 -12.95 -3.77
N GLY A 26 -0.95 -13.41 -4.49
CA GLY A 26 -0.81 -14.74 -5.05
C GLY A 26 -0.46 -14.67 -6.54
N ASP A 27 -0.63 -15.78 -7.27
CA ASP A 27 -0.34 -15.86 -8.72
C ASP A 27 -0.83 -14.61 -9.49
N PRO A 28 0.07 -13.87 -10.16
CA PRO A 28 -0.28 -12.67 -10.90
C PRO A 28 -1.37 -12.93 -11.92
N GLY A 29 -2.33 -12.01 -12.00
CA GLY A 29 -3.39 -12.10 -12.97
C GLY A 29 -4.10 -10.77 -13.20
N PRO A 30 -4.84 -10.63 -14.32
CA PRO A 30 -5.43 -9.36 -14.72
C PRO A 30 -6.42 -8.77 -13.72
N GLU A 31 -7.03 -9.60 -12.88
CA GLU A 31 -7.92 -9.13 -11.81
C GLU A 31 -7.12 -8.49 -10.66
N MET A 32 -6.02 -9.13 -10.26
CA MET A 32 -5.13 -8.64 -9.20
C MET A 32 -4.42 -7.36 -9.64
N ASP A 33 -3.90 -7.32 -10.87
CA ASP A 33 -3.28 -6.12 -11.43
C ASP A 33 -4.25 -4.93 -11.39
N ARG A 34 -5.51 -5.15 -11.77
CA ARG A 34 -6.54 -4.10 -11.69
C ARG A 34 -6.80 -3.64 -10.26
N LEU A 35 -6.79 -4.54 -9.28
CA LEU A 35 -6.96 -4.13 -7.88
C LEU A 35 -5.81 -3.23 -7.43
N TRP A 36 -4.59 -3.54 -7.88
CA TRP A 36 -3.40 -2.77 -7.55
C TRP A 36 -3.29 -1.44 -8.30
N ASP A 37 -3.74 -1.35 -9.55
CA ASP A 37 -3.82 -0.10 -10.31
C ASP A 37 -4.60 0.98 -9.54
N HIS A 38 -5.68 0.60 -8.86
CA HIS A 38 -6.49 1.53 -8.07
C HIS A 38 -5.73 2.04 -6.83
N VAL A 39 -4.92 1.17 -6.20
CA VAL A 39 -4.10 1.55 -5.03
C VAL A 39 -2.97 2.47 -5.47
N GLU A 40 -2.30 2.18 -6.59
CA GLU A 40 -1.27 3.07 -7.13
C GLU A 40 -1.86 4.44 -7.46
N ALA A 41 -3.01 4.48 -8.14
CA ALA A 41 -3.69 5.74 -8.44
C ALA A 41 -4.07 6.51 -7.16
N ALA A 42 -4.54 5.81 -6.13
CA ALA A 42 -4.93 6.43 -4.86
C ALA A 42 -3.72 6.93 -4.02
N SER A 43 -2.52 6.38 -4.25
CA SER A 43 -1.30 6.80 -3.55
C SER A 43 -0.86 8.23 -3.92
N ARG A 44 -1.36 8.79 -5.03
CA ARG A 44 -1.02 10.13 -5.53
C ARG A 44 -2.29 10.92 -5.87
N VAL A 45 -2.58 11.91 -5.04
CA VAL A 45 -3.65 12.90 -5.25
C VAL A 45 -3.04 14.18 -5.82
N LEU A 46 -3.52 14.56 -7.01
CA LEU A 46 -3.24 15.85 -7.63
C LEU A 46 -4.24 16.88 -7.12
N LEU A 47 -3.74 17.90 -6.42
CA LEU A 47 -4.55 19.02 -5.92
C LEU A 47 -4.39 20.23 -6.84
N GLN A 48 -5.53 20.85 -7.16
CA GLN A 48 -5.54 22.16 -7.81
C GLN A 48 -5.38 23.27 -6.77
N TRP A 49 -5.00 24.49 -7.19
CA TRP A 49 -4.58 25.60 -6.32
C TRP A 49 -5.52 25.88 -5.13
N ALA A 50 -6.83 25.87 -5.35
CA ALA A 50 -7.81 26.15 -4.29
C ALA A 50 -7.85 25.07 -3.20
N GLU A 51 -7.53 23.82 -3.55
CA GLU A 51 -7.51 22.68 -2.63
C GLU A 51 -6.14 22.53 -1.95
N ALA A 52 -5.07 22.87 -2.68
CA ALA A 52 -3.70 22.91 -2.17
C ALA A 52 -3.54 23.90 -1.01
N ASP A 53 -4.33 24.98 -1.01
CA ASP A 53 -4.37 26.00 0.03
C ASP A 53 -4.78 25.47 1.42
N LEU A 54 -5.51 24.36 1.48
CA LEU A 54 -5.96 23.69 2.72
C LEU A 54 -4.87 22.80 3.35
N VAL A 55 -3.83 22.46 2.59
CA VAL A 55 -2.78 21.50 2.96
C VAL A 55 -1.38 22.04 2.63
N ARG A 56 -1.22 23.37 2.72
CA ARG A 56 -0.03 24.11 2.25
C ARG A 56 1.31 23.64 2.82
N ASP A 57 1.32 23.12 4.04
CA ASP A 57 2.50 22.53 4.69
C ASP A 57 2.82 21.12 4.17
N ARG A 58 1.93 20.52 3.37
CA ARG A 58 1.98 19.12 2.95
C ARG A 58 2.03 18.88 1.44
N ILE A 59 2.44 19.88 0.67
CA ILE A 59 2.45 19.84 -0.80
C ILE A 59 3.82 20.22 -1.39
N THR A 60 4.11 19.73 -2.59
CA THR A 60 5.20 20.26 -3.44
C THR A 60 4.58 20.89 -4.68
N LEU A 61 4.90 22.16 -4.91
CA LEU A 61 4.41 22.93 -6.04
C LEU A 61 5.31 22.70 -7.26
N ARG A 62 4.74 22.20 -8.36
CA ARG A 62 5.39 22.20 -9.68
C ARG A 62 4.36 22.42 -10.78
N ASN A 63 4.62 23.37 -11.67
CA ASN A 63 3.77 23.70 -12.83
C ASN A 63 2.27 23.76 -12.49
N SER A 64 1.89 24.49 -11.44
CA SER A 64 0.49 24.70 -11.04
C SER A 64 -0.23 23.53 -10.37
N TYR A 65 0.46 22.43 -10.05
CA TYR A 65 -0.12 21.29 -9.34
C TYR A 65 0.63 20.99 -8.04
N SER A 66 -0.11 20.49 -7.07
CA SER A 66 0.41 19.96 -5.81
C SER A 66 0.15 18.46 -5.75
N VAL A 67 1.16 17.68 -5.33
CA VAL A 67 1.02 16.23 -5.16
C VAL A 67 1.09 15.88 -3.67
N THR A 68 0.06 15.18 -3.19
CA THR A 68 -0.01 14.59 -1.86
C THR A 68 -0.57 13.18 -1.94
N GLY A 69 -0.61 12.42 -0.86
CA GLY A 69 -1.23 11.10 -0.81
C GLY A 69 -1.49 10.67 0.63
N LEU A 70 -2.44 9.77 0.85
CA LEU A 70 -2.61 9.15 2.18
C LEU A 70 -1.55 8.06 2.36
N ASP A 71 -0.88 8.06 3.52
CA ASP A 71 0.21 7.14 3.77
C ASP A 71 -0.22 5.66 3.72
N VAL A 72 -1.46 5.33 4.11
CA VAL A 72 -2.00 3.97 3.98
C VAL A 72 -1.88 3.41 2.56
N PHE A 73 -2.06 4.24 1.52
CA PHE A 73 -1.90 3.77 0.14
C PHE A 73 -0.43 3.56 -0.22
N HIS A 74 0.48 4.36 0.32
CA HIS A 74 1.92 4.14 0.14
C HIS A 74 2.40 2.88 0.87
N GLN A 75 1.92 2.64 2.10
CA GLN A 75 2.21 1.43 2.87
C GLN A 75 1.76 0.18 2.11
N VAL A 76 0.54 0.18 1.56
CA VAL A 76 0.04 -0.93 0.75
C VAL A 76 0.83 -1.08 -0.55
N HIS A 77 1.14 0.01 -1.26
CA HIS A 77 1.98 -0.03 -2.46
C HIS A 77 3.36 -0.68 -2.20
N CYS A 78 4.01 -0.35 -1.10
CA CYS A 78 5.30 -0.94 -0.73
C CYS A 78 5.20 -2.45 -0.49
N ILE A 79 4.11 -2.92 0.15
CA ILE A 79 3.85 -4.36 0.35
C ILE A 79 3.73 -5.06 -1.03
N VAL A 80 3.04 -4.44 -1.99
CA VAL A 80 2.84 -4.99 -3.34
C VAL A 80 4.15 -5.10 -4.11
N CYS A 81 5.00 -4.06 -4.09
CA CYS A 81 6.30 -4.12 -4.74
C CYS A 81 7.14 -5.28 -4.22
N SER A 82 7.05 -5.60 -2.92
CA SER A 82 7.73 -6.76 -2.34
C SER A 82 7.15 -8.09 -2.83
N VAL A 83 5.84 -8.20 -3.08
CA VAL A 83 5.23 -9.42 -3.66
C VAL A 83 5.84 -9.72 -5.03
N TYR A 84 5.82 -8.74 -5.94
CA TYR A 84 6.35 -8.91 -7.30
C TYR A 84 7.87 -9.22 -7.31
N GLU A 85 8.63 -8.68 -6.36
CA GLU A 85 10.07 -8.98 -6.24
C GLU A 85 10.31 -10.41 -5.74
N ILE A 86 9.49 -10.91 -4.81
CA ILE A 86 9.59 -12.28 -4.27
C ILE A 86 9.18 -13.32 -5.32
N GLU A 87 8.11 -13.09 -6.08
CA GLU A 87 7.69 -14.02 -7.15
C GLU A 87 8.72 -14.15 -8.28
N SER A 88 9.51 -13.09 -8.51
CA SER A 88 10.63 -13.15 -9.46
C SER A 88 11.79 -14.01 -8.96
N SER A 89 11.84 -14.33 -7.65
CA SER A 89 12.83 -15.21 -7.03
C SER A 89 12.29 -16.64 -6.91
N THR A 90 12.78 -17.53 -7.76
CA THR A 90 12.20 -18.84 -8.12
C THR A 90 12.24 -19.95 -7.06
N ASP A 91 12.24 -19.67 -5.75
CA ASP A 91 12.23 -20.71 -4.71
C ASP A 91 10.79 -21.07 -4.27
N THR A 92 10.22 -22.02 -5.00
CA THR A 92 8.82 -22.48 -4.97
C THR A 92 8.30 -23.00 -3.62
N ASN A 93 9.14 -23.20 -2.60
CA ASN A 93 8.70 -23.56 -1.24
C ASN A 93 8.50 -22.35 -0.31
N ASN A 94 9.04 -21.17 -0.62
CA ASN A 94 8.92 -19.97 0.20
C ASN A 94 7.88 -18.96 -0.32
N GLY A 95 7.42 -19.08 -1.57
CA GLY A 95 6.41 -18.20 -2.17
C GLY A 95 5.11 -18.19 -1.38
N ASN A 96 4.58 -19.38 -1.04
CA ASN A 96 3.36 -19.52 -0.24
C ASN A 96 3.47 -18.87 1.16
N LEU A 97 4.65 -18.91 1.79
CA LEU A 97 4.88 -18.30 3.12
C LEU A 97 4.90 -16.78 3.03
N ALA A 98 5.61 -16.23 2.07
CA ALA A 98 5.70 -14.79 1.87
C ALA A 98 4.33 -14.19 1.50
N GLU A 99 3.60 -14.82 0.58
CA GLU A 99 2.31 -14.32 0.08
C GLU A 99 1.27 -14.17 1.18
N HIS A 100 1.07 -15.19 2.01
CA HIS A 100 0.08 -15.11 3.08
C HIS A 100 0.51 -14.15 4.19
N CYS A 101 1.82 -14.04 4.46
CA CYS A 101 2.35 -13.10 5.46
C CYS A 101 2.13 -11.66 4.99
N LEU A 102 2.42 -11.38 3.72
CA LEU A 102 2.19 -10.07 3.12
C LEU A 102 0.69 -9.73 3.08
N ASP A 103 -0.19 -10.71 2.87
CA ASP A 103 -1.63 -10.47 2.88
C ASP A 103 -2.13 -10.18 4.30
N TYR A 104 -1.63 -10.90 5.29
CA TYR A 104 -1.91 -10.60 6.70
C TYR A 104 -1.45 -9.19 7.09
N VAL A 105 -0.23 -8.79 6.70
CA VAL A 105 0.31 -7.44 6.95
C VAL A 105 -0.51 -6.38 6.23
N ARG A 106 -0.86 -6.58 4.95
CA ARG A 106 -1.75 -5.68 4.18
C ARG A 106 -3.05 -5.41 4.92
N GLN A 107 -3.66 -6.46 5.44
CA GLN A 107 -4.94 -6.33 6.15
C GLN A 107 -4.78 -5.63 7.51
N ALA A 108 -3.67 -5.88 8.22
CA ALA A 108 -3.33 -5.14 9.43
C ALA A 108 -3.09 -3.64 9.15
N VAL A 109 -2.43 -3.29 8.04
CA VAL A 109 -2.25 -1.91 7.56
C VAL A 109 -3.59 -1.25 7.28
N LEU A 110 -4.50 -1.92 6.56
CA LEU A 110 -5.83 -1.38 6.28
C LEU A 110 -6.68 -1.20 7.55
N CYS A 111 -6.54 -2.10 8.53
CA CYS A 111 -7.22 -1.95 9.83
C CYS A 111 -6.68 -0.77 10.65
N ASN A 112 -5.39 -0.45 10.50
CA ASN A 112 -4.72 0.63 11.21
C ASN A 112 -4.37 1.79 10.26
N ALA A 113 -5.24 2.05 9.28
CA ALA A 113 -4.98 2.96 8.18
C ALA A 113 -4.41 4.30 8.65
N ASP A 114 -3.17 4.57 8.28
CA ASP A 114 -2.55 5.88 8.45
C ASP A 114 -3.06 6.84 7.38
N ILE A 115 -3.93 7.76 7.80
CA ILE A 115 -4.51 8.80 6.94
C ILE A 115 -3.69 10.10 6.95
N THR A 116 -2.45 10.05 7.45
CA THR A 116 -1.51 11.16 7.36
C THR A 116 -1.27 11.50 5.90
N LEU A 117 -1.41 12.77 5.55
CA LEU A 117 -1.05 13.28 4.22
C LEU A 117 0.48 13.34 4.10
N VAL A 118 1.02 12.61 3.13
CA VAL A 118 2.44 12.57 2.79
C VAL A 118 2.71 13.48 1.61
N THR A 119 3.66 14.38 1.82
CA THR A 119 4.11 15.30 0.78
C THR A 119 4.99 14.54 -0.21
N HIS A 120 4.97 14.88 -1.48
CA HIS A 120 5.86 14.25 -2.46
C HIS A 120 6.95 15.22 -2.88
N LYS A 121 8.21 14.82 -2.90
CA LYS A 121 9.33 15.62 -3.40
C LYS A 121 9.63 15.26 -4.85
N TRP A 122 9.99 16.27 -5.65
CA TRP A 122 10.52 16.02 -7.00
C TRP A 122 11.95 15.50 -6.90
N LEU A 123 12.20 14.32 -7.49
CA LEU A 123 13.52 13.70 -7.57
C LEU A 123 14.10 13.92 -8.97
N GLU A 124 15.03 14.87 -9.09
CA GLU A 124 15.60 15.27 -10.38
C GLU A 124 16.34 14.12 -11.08
N SER A 125 17.06 13.28 -10.34
CA SER A 125 17.80 12.14 -10.91
C SER A 125 16.91 11.06 -11.52
N ALA A 126 15.71 10.87 -10.97
CA ALA A 126 14.76 9.84 -11.40
C ALA A 126 13.61 10.41 -12.27
N GLN A 127 13.57 11.73 -12.46
CA GLN A 127 12.50 12.44 -13.17
C GLN A 127 11.09 12.03 -12.70
N MET A 128 10.91 11.85 -11.39
CA MET A 128 9.64 11.43 -10.78
C MET A 128 9.39 12.08 -9.41
N PHE A 129 8.14 12.03 -8.96
CA PHE A 129 7.79 12.37 -7.58
C PHE A 129 8.01 11.17 -6.66
N GLY A 130 8.78 11.37 -5.59
CA GLY A 130 8.95 10.39 -4.51
C GLY A 130 8.28 10.88 -3.22
N PRO A 131 7.69 9.99 -2.40
CA PRO A 131 7.11 10.37 -1.13
C PRO A 131 8.18 10.93 -0.18
N ASN A 132 7.80 11.90 0.64
CA ASN A 132 8.65 12.48 1.67
C ASN A 132 8.55 11.64 2.95
N PHE A 133 9.46 10.68 3.09
CA PHE A 133 9.55 9.80 4.27
C PHE A 133 9.84 10.52 5.59
N CYS A 134 10.18 11.81 5.58
CA CYS A 134 10.33 12.60 6.81
C CYS A 134 9.01 13.19 7.32
N THR A 135 7.87 12.85 6.70
CA THR A 135 6.55 13.31 7.14
C THR A 135 6.29 12.81 8.56
N GLN A 136 5.81 13.70 9.44
CA GLN A 136 5.39 13.28 10.77
C GLN A 136 4.00 12.64 10.69
N HIS A 137 3.95 11.38 11.10
CA HIS A 137 2.73 10.58 11.18
C HIS A 137 1.94 10.96 12.42
N THR A 138 0.62 11.08 12.28
CA THR A 138 -0.25 11.23 13.44
C THR A 138 -0.52 9.87 14.05
N SER A 139 0.12 9.56 15.17
CA SER A 139 -0.26 8.37 15.93
C SER A 139 -1.66 8.56 16.50
N ARG A 140 -2.53 7.56 16.33
CA ARG A 140 -3.78 7.49 17.09
C ARG A 140 -3.47 6.94 18.47
N SER A 141 -2.96 7.78 19.37
CA SER A 141 -3.02 7.44 20.79
C SER A 141 -4.49 7.51 21.20
N SER A 142 -5.11 6.37 21.50
CA SER A 142 -6.36 6.38 22.25
C SER A 142 -6.09 7.11 23.55
N ARG A 143 -6.70 8.28 23.73
CA ARG A 143 -6.86 8.86 25.06
C ARG A 143 -7.81 7.91 25.79
N HIS A 144 -7.25 7.01 26.59
CA HIS A 144 -7.96 6.34 27.67
C HIS A 144 -7.90 7.21 28.91
#